data_AF-A0A498HZC1-F1
#
_entry.id   AF-A0A498HZC1-F1
#
_cell.length_a   1.000
_cell.length_b   1.000
_cell.length_c   1.000
_cell.angle_alpha   90.00
_cell.angle_beta   90.00
_cell.angle_gamma   90.00
#
_symmetry.space_group_name_H-M   'P 1'
#
loop_
_entity.id
_entity.type
_entity.pdbx_description
1 polymer ?
#
loop_
_entity_poly.entity_id
_entity_poly.type
_entity_poly.pdbx_seq_one_letter_code
_entity_poly.pdbx_strand_id
1 'polypeptide(L)'
;MDTITELNLIAKKDSLMSMQLECDVQHEVPAVFFSTPGYTGNFFHEFNDGILPLYITSQHLSSKIVFVILDLHDWWLTKYGNILSQLSDYAMIDFDEDTRTHCFPEAIVGLRIHQELSINSSLMEGNKSIIDFRNLLDQAYLPRIHSLIREEEERKA
;
A
#
# COMPACT_ATOMS: atom_id res chain seq x y z
N MET A 1 -5.86 -10.66 20.47
CA MET A 1 -4.61 -10.21 19.83
C MET A 1 -4.39 -11.22 18.74
N ASP A 2 -4.99 -10.96 17.58
CA ASP A 2 -4.76 -11.81 16.41
C ASP A 2 -3.29 -11.67 16.03
N THR A 3 -2.66 -12.81 15.77
CA THR A 3 -1.24 -12.89 15.43
C THR A 3 -1.08 -12.36 14.01
N ILE A 4 -0.21 -11.36 13.83
CA ILE A 4 0.21 -10.89 12.50
C ILE A 4 0.84 -12.08 11.75
N THR A 5 0.45 -12.31 10.51
CA THR A 5 0.97 -13.41 9.70
C THR A 5 2.47 -13.23 9.44
N GLU A 6 3.27 -14.26 9.74
CA GLU A 6 4.72 -14.24 9.54
C GLU A 6 5.08 -14.57 8.10
N LEU A 7 5.77 -13.63 7.42
CA LEU A 7 6.29 -13.84 6.07
C LEU A 7 7.66 -14.54 6.11
N ASN A 8 7.74 -15.72 5.49
CA ASN A 8 8.98 -16.48 5.39
C ASN A 8 9.74 -16.13 4.09
N LEU A 9 10.94 -15.54 4.22
CA LEU A 9 11.78 -15.17 3.08
C LEU A 9 12.86 -16.20 2.82
N ILE A 10 12.94 -16.70 1.59
CA ILE A 10 13.97 -17.65 1.16
C ILE A 10 14.89 -16.96 0.15
N ALA A 11 16.13 -16.68 0.55
CA ALA A 11 17.14 -16.18 -0.37
C ALA A 11 17.75 -17.34 -1.16
N LYS A 12 17.46 -17.42 -2.47
CA LYS A 12 18.16 -18.35 -3.38
C LYS A 12 19.41 -17.68 -3.94
N LYS A 13 20.58 -18.28 -3.70
CA LYS A 13 21.81 -17.92 -4.42
C LYS A 13 21.82 -18.60 -5.77
N ASP A 14 22.18 -17.84 -6.79
CA ASP A 14 22.30 -18.28 -8.18
C ASP A 14 23.20 -19.52 -8.26
N SER A 15 22.57 -20.67 -8.24
CA SER A 15 23.20 -21.96 -8.47
C SER A 15 22.46 -22.53 -9.65
N LEU A 16 23.25 -22.85 -10.67
CA LEU A 16 22.92 -23.17 -12.07
C LEU A 16 21.88 -24.30 -12.30
N MET A 17 21.11 -24.70 -11.30
CA MET A 17 20.06 -25.72 -11.36
C MET A 17 18.90 -25.46 -10.38
N SER A 18 18.58 -24.21 -10.02
CA SER A 18 17.28 -23.96 -9.39
C SER A 18 16.21 -24.35 -10.42
N MET A 19 15.34 -25.30 -10.09
CA MET A 19 14.03 -25.39 -10.75
C MET A 19 13.53 -23.96 -10.91
N GLN A 20 13.42 -23.50 -12.15
CA GLN A 20 12.81 -22.23 -12.47
C GLN A 20 11.40 -22.39 -11.91
N LEU A 21 11.12 -21.78 -10.75
CA LEU A 21 9.74 -21.74 -10.29
C LEU A 21 9.02 -21.01 -11.41
N GLU A 22 8.18 -21.72 -12.13
CA GLU A 22 7.37 -21.12 -13.17
C GLU A 22 6.45 -20.12 -12.48
N CYS A 23 6.61 -18.86 -12.83
CA CYS A 23 5.75 -17.80 -12.35
C CYS A 23 4.41 -17.95 -13.07
N ASP A 24 3.32 -18.09 -12.33
CA ASP A 24 1.98 -17.99 -12.90
C ASP A 24 1.71 -16.57 -13.42
N VAL A 25 2.29 -15.58 -12.73
CA VAL A 25 2.19 -14.16 -13.09
C VAL A 25 3.56 -13.51 -12.97
N GLN A 26 3.97 -12.84 -14.04
CA GLN A 26 5.21 -12.07 -14.08
C GLN A 26 4.89 -10.57 -14.08
N HIS A 27 5.52 -9.84 -13.17
CA HIS A 27 5.39 -8.39 -13.04
C HIS A 27 6.66 -7.69 -13.48
N GLU A 28 6.51 -6.49 -14.04
CA GLU A 28 7.63 -5.64 -14.51
C GLU A 28 7.93 -4.48 -13.55
N VAL A 29 7.22 -4.43 -12.41
CA VAL A 29 7.33 -3.40 -11.37
C VAL A 29 7.59 -4.04 -10.01
N PRO A 30 8.20 -3.34 -9.05
CA PRO A 30 8.40 -3.87 -7.71
C PRO A 30 7.09 -4.22 -6.99
N ALA A 31 7.22 -5.00 -5.90
CA ALA A 31 6.16 -5.22 -4.93
C ALA A 31 6.51 -4.63 -3.55
N VAL A 32 5.53 -4.06 -2.86
CA VAL A 32 5.62 -3.68 -1.44
C VAL A 32 4.69 -4.60 -0.64
N PHE A 33 5.28 -5.34 0.30
CA PHE A 33 4.60 -6.27 1.18
C PHE A 33 4.36 -5.61 2.54
N PHE A 34 3.11 -5.56 2.98
CA PHE A 34 2.74 -5.03 4.30
C PHE A 34 1.47 -5.69 4.82
N SER A 35 1.29 -5.67 6.14
CA SER A 35 0.12 -6.23 6.82
C SER A 35 -0.82 -5.10 7.24
N THR A 36 -2.14 -5.32 7.15
CA THR A 36 -3.14 -4.39 7.72
C THR A 36 -3.59 -4.61 9.17
N PRO A 37 -3.32 -5.73 9.88
CA PRO A 37 -3.68 -5.94 11.28
C PRO A 37 -2.60 -5.42 12.25
N GLY A 38 -2.92 -5.44 13.56
CA GLY A 38 -2.06 -4.95 14.65
C GLY A 38 -2.85 -4.08 15.61
N TYR A 39 -2.37 -2.85 15.89
CA TYR A 39 -3.14 -1.81 16.59
C TYR A 39 -4.15 -1.08 15.68
N THR A 40 -4.31 -1.58 14.46
CA THR A 40 -5.18 -1.04 13.42
C THR A 40 -6.66 -1.34 13.73
N GLY A 41 -7.53 -0.37 13.43
CA GLY A 41 -8.92 -0.30 13.92
C GLY A 41 -9.21 1.03 14.64
N ASN A 42 -8.17 1.74 15.06
CA ASN A 42 -8.21 3.15 15.43
C ASN A 42 -7.59 4.01 14.33
N PHE A 43 -8.20 5.16 14.03
CA PHE A 43 -7.77 6.10 13.01
C PHE A 43 -6.31 6.54 13.16
N PHE A 44 -5.87 6.77 14.41
CA PHE A 44 -4.49 7.17 14.67
C PHE A 44 -3.50 6.09 14.19
N HIS A 45 -3.71 4.83 14.57
CA HIS A 45 -2.81 3.73 14.20
C HIS A 45 -2.87 3.40 12.71
N GLU A 46 -4.05 3.50 12.08
CA GLU A 46 -4.18 3.31 10.63
C GLU A 46 -3.30 4.29 9.85
N PHE A 47 -3.20 5.55 10.29
CA PHE A 47 -2.35 6.54 9.66
C PHE A 47 -0.89 6.41 10.07
N ASN A 48 -0.61 6.27 11.38
CA ASN A 48 0.75 6.27 11.90
C ASN A 48 1.53 5.02 11.48
N ASP A 49 0.90 3.85 11.52
CA ASP A 49 1.56 2.56 11.36
C ASP A 49 1.33 1.95 9.95
N GLY A 50 0.34 2.46 9.20
CA GLY A 50 -0.05 1.94 7.89
C GLY A 50 0.07 2.96 6.75
N ILE A 51 -0.91 3.87 6.63
CA ILE A 51 -1.08 4.73 5.45
C ILE A 51 0.10 5.70 5.24
N LEU A 52 0.58 6.36 6.29
CA LEU A 52 1.70 7.29 6.17
C LEU A 52 3.03 6.56 5.87
N PRO A 53 3.37 5.46 6.57
CA PRO A 53 4.51 4.62 6.18
C PRO A 53 4.41 4.08 4.75
N LEU A 54 3.21 3.71 4.28
CA LEU A 54 3.00 3.27 2.90
C LEU A 54 3.34 4.38 1.90
N TYR A 55 2.90 5.61 2.15
CA TYR A 55 3.27 6.77 1.34
C TYR A 55 4.78 7.01 1.33
N ILE A 56 5.42 7.01 2.51
CA ILE A 56 6.88 7.19 2.65
C ILE A 56 7.63 6.12 1.84
N THR A 57 7.14 4.88 1.89
CA THR A 57 7.78 3.74 1.24
C THR A 57 7.61 3.75 -0.28
N SER A 58 6.45 4.19 -0.79
CA SER A 58 6.07 3.96 -2.19
C SER A 58 6.08 5.20 -3.08
N GLN A 59 6.00 6.41 -2.53
CA GLN A 59 5.75 7.62 -3.32
C GLN A 59 6.76 7.83 -4.46
N HIS A 60 8.04 7.52 -4.22
CA HIS A 60 9.11 7.69 -5.19
C HIS A 60 8.95 6.79 -6.43
N LEU A 61 8.21 5.68 -6.31
CA LEU A 61 7.94 4.74 -7.39
C LEU A 61 6.89 5.26 -8.38
N SER A 62 6.26 6.41 -8.12
CA SER A 62 5.37 7.09 -9.06
C SER A 62 4.28 6.16 -9.62
N SER A 63 3.56 5.48 -8.74
CA SER A 63 2.49 4.51 -9.05
C SER A 63 2.92 3.21 -9.76
N LYS A 64 4.22 3.02 -10.03
CA LYS A 64 4.79 1.80 -10.62
C LYS A 64 5.17 0.79 -9.56
N ILE A 65 4.17 0.33 -8.82
CA ILE A 65 4.34 -0.60 -7.71
C ILE A 65 3.10 -1.47 -7.57
N VAL A 66 3.26 -2.74 -7.20
CA VAL A 66 2.16 -3.61 -6.77
C VAL A 66 2.14 -3.69 -5.24
N PHE A 67 0.97 -3.48 -4.64
CA PHE A 67 0.79 -3.72 -3.21
C PHE A 67 0.39 -5.16 -2.96
N VAL A 68 1.17 -5.86 -2.15
CA VAL A 68 0.86 -7.22 -1.69
C VAL A 68 0.52 -7.13 -0.21
N ILE A 69 -0.75 -7.36 0.10
CA ILE A 69 -1.30 -7.06 1.42
C ILE A 69 -1.59 -8.35 2.15
N LEU A 70 -1.00 -8.50 3.34
CA LEU A 70 -1.26 -9.60 4.25
C LEU A 70 -2.39 -9.23 5.21
N ASP A 71 -3.16 -10.23 5.59
CA ASP A 71 -4.26 -10.16 6.54
C ASP A 71 -5.25 -9.05 6.15
N LEU A 72 -5.70 -9.08 4.89
CA LEU A 72 -6.51 -8.02 4.30
C LEU A 72 -7.97 -8.11 4.77
N HIS A 73 -8.56 -6.95 5.10
CA HIS A 73 -9.98 -6.86 5.43
C HIS A 73 -10.75 -5.93 4.48
N ASP A 74 -11.92 -6.38 4.03
CA ASP A 74 -12.81 -5.63 3.12
C ASP A 74 -13.16 -4.22 3.61
N TRP A 75 -13.37 -4.06 4.92
CA TRP A 75 -13.70 -2.76 5.51
C TRP A 75 -12.54 -1.77 5.38
N TRP A 76 -11.30 -2.25 5.45
CA TRP A 76 -10.09 -1.43 5.32
C TRP A 76 -9.94 -0.95 3.87
N LEU A 77 -10.17 -1.84 2.90
CA LEU A 77 -10.22 -1.49 1.47
C LEU A 77 -11.34 -0.49 1.17
N THR A 78 -12.52 -0.69 1.75
CA THR A 78 -13.65 0.24 1.59
C THR A 78 -13.30 1.66 2.06
N LYS A 79 -12.46 1.76 3.09
CA LYS A 79 -12.03 3.03 3.69
C LYS A 79 -10.86 3.65 2.94
N TYR A 80 -9.86 2.86 2.54
CA TYR A 80 -8.57 3.35 2.07
C TYR A 80 -8.22 3.04 0.62
N GLY A 81 -9.08 2.31 -0.10
CA GLY A 81 -8.86 1.95 -1.51
C GLY A 81 -8.64 3.17 -2.41
N ASN A 82 -9.29 4.29 -2.13
CA ASN A 82 -9.07 5.55 -2.87
C ASN A 82 -7.66 6.12 -2.67
N ILE A 83 -7.03 5.89 -1.50
CA ILE A 83 -5.63 6.28 -1.26
C ILE A 83 -4.70 5.34 -2.02
N LEU A 84 -4.96 4.03 -1.94
CA LEU A 84 -4.16 3.03 -2.65
C LEU A 84 -4.12 3.29 -4.15
N SER A 85 -5.25 3.67 -4.74
CA SER A 85 -5.33 4.00 -6.17
C SER A 85 -4.57 5.26 -6.58
N GLN A 86 -4.17 6.12 -5.63
CA GLN A 86 -3.25 7.23 -5.93
C GLN A 86 -1.78 6.80 -5.89
N LEU A 87 -1.48 5.67 -5.24
CA LEU A 87 -0.12 5.20 -4.98
C LEU A 87 0.30 4.04 -5.89
N SER A 88 -0.64 3.40 -6.57
CA SER A 88 -0.39 2.29 -7.49
C SER A 88 -1.39 2.31 -8.64
N ASP A 89 -0.88 2.11 -9.86
CA ASP A 89 -1.70 1.92 -11.06
C ASP A 89 -2.09 0.43 -11.26
N TYR A 90 -1.69 -0.45 -10.34
CA TYR A 90 -1.85 -1.90 -10.45
C TYR A 90 -2.87 -2.40 -9.42
N ALA A 91 -3.52 -3.51 -9.75
CA ALA A 91 -4.36 -4.20 -8.77
C ALA A 91 -3.50 -4.67 -7.59
N MET A 92 -3.97 -4.41 -6.37
CA MET A 92 -3.37 -5.01 -5.18
C MET A 92 -3.56 -6.53 -5.21
N ILE A 93 -2.68 -7.23 -4.52
CA ILE A 93 -2.75 -8.68 -4.32
C ILE A 93 -3.09 -8.92 -2.86
N ASP A 94 -4.16 -9.67 -2.62
CA ASP A 94 -4.44 -10.26 -1.32
C ASP A 94 -3.53 -11.48 -1.17
N PHE A 95 -2.58 -11.41 -0.25
CA PHE A 95 -1.58 -12.46 -0.08
C PHE A 95 -2.19 -13.77 0.44
N ASP A 96 -3.27 -13.70 1.20
CA ASP A 96 -3.88 -14.86 1.84
C ASP A 96 -4.83 -15.60 0.89
N GLU A 97 -5.44 -14.87 -0.05
CA GLU A 97 -6.41 -15.40 -1.01
C GLU A 97 -5.81 -15.73 -2.39
N ASP A 98 -4.72 -15.07 -2.82
CA ASP A 98 -4.09 -15.34 -4.12
C ASP A 98 -3.07 -16.49 -4.05
N THR A 99 -3.47 -17.66 -4.55
CA THR A 99 -2.62 -18.87 -4.52
C THR A 99 -1.60 -18.95 -5.65
N ARG A 100 -1.51 -17.94 -6.53
CA ARG A 100 -0.61 -17.96 -7.70
C ARG A 100 0.82 -17.59 -7.31
N THR A 101 1.78 -18.11 -8.05
CA THR A 101 3.19 -17.73 -7.93
C THR A 101 3.44 -16.43 -8.71
N HIS A 102 3.66 -15.34 -7.98
CA HIS A 102 4.02 -14.04 -8.56
C HIS A 102 5.53 -13.81 -8.55
N CYS A 103 6.07 -13.32 -9.66
CA CYS A 103 7.47 -12.93 -9.78
C CYS A 103 7.59 -11.43 -10.01
N PHE A 104 8.43 -10.79 -9.20
CA PHE A 104 8.70 -9.36 -9.24
C PHE A 104 10.20 -9.12 -9.45
N PRO A 105 10.60 -8.03 -10.13
CA PRO A 105 12.00 -7.62 -10.26
C PRO A 105 12.62 -7.23 -8.92
N GLU A 106 11.81 -6.75 -7.97
CA GLU A 106 12.24 -6.36 -6.63
C GLU A 106 11.06 -6.52 -5.64
N ALA A 107 11.38 -6.86 -4.39
CA ALA A 107 10.43 -6.96 -3.29
C ALA A 107 10.89 -6.09 -2.12
N ILE A 108 10.06 -5.14 -1.73
CA ILE A 108 10.20 -4.30 -0.54
C ILE A 108 9.32 -4.92 0.54
N VAL A 109 9.92 -5.41 1.61
CA VAL A 109 9.20 -6.08 2.70
C VAL A 109 9.15 -5.16 3.92
N GLY A 110 7.93 -4.82 4.33
CA GLY A 110 7.65 -3.87 5.41
C GLY A 110 7.62 -2.41 4.96
N LEU A 111 7.19 -1.54 5.88
CA LEU A 111 7.03 -0.11 5.63
C LEU A 111 8.09 0.71 6.37
N ARG A 112 8.51 1.81 5.74
CA ARG A 112 9.42 2.80 6.32
C ARG A 112 8.64 3.87 7.08
N ILE A 113 9.09 4.17 8.29
CA ILE A 113 8.54 5.25 9.12
C ILE A 113 9.65 6.23 9.50
N HIS A 114 9.33 7.51 9.55
CA HIS A 114 10.26 8.54 10.04
C HIS A 114 10.12 8.76 11.55
N GLN A 115 9.02 9.38 11.96
CA GLN A 115 8.59 9.51 13.36
C GLN A 115 7.06 9.52 13.37
N GLU A 116 6.46 9.64 14.55
CA GLU A 116 5.01 9.70 14.74
C GLU A 116 4.36 10.78 13.86
N LEU A 117 3.45 10.35 12.98
CA LEU A 117 2.69 11.20 12.05
C LEU A 117 3.49 12.30 11.33
N SER A 118 4.74 12.02 10.97
CA SER A 118 5.63 13.02 10.37
C SER A 118 6.34 12.53 9.11
N ILE A 119 6.63 13.48 8.24
CA ILE A 119 7.47 13.27 7.06
C ILE A 119 8.68 14.18 7.18
N ASN A 120 9.86 13.59 7.25
CA ASN A 120 11.11 14.31 7.15
C ASN A 120 11.48 14.47 5.67
N SER A 121 11.30 15.67 5.14
CA SER A 121 11.58 15.96 3.72
C SER A 121 13.01 15.68 3.31
N SER A 122 13.99 15.83 4.22
CA SER A 122 15.39 15.54 3.92
C SER A 122 15.68 14.05 3.71
N LEU A 123 14.77 13.17 4.12
CA LEU A 123 14.87 11.72 3.93
C LEU A 123 14.00 11.22 2.76
N MET A 124 13.17 12.08 2.17
CA MET A 124 12.28 11.74 1.07
C MET A 124 12.93 12.03 -0.28
N GLU A 125 12.75 11.12 -1.23
CA GLU A 125 13.07 11.42 -2.62
C GLU A 125 12.21 12.59 -3.13
N GLY A 126 12.82 13.53 -3.85
CA GLY A 126 12.14 14.73 -4.31
C GLY A 126 11.73 15.70 -3.19
N ASN A 127 12.30 15.57 -1.98
CA ASN A 127 12.03 16.43 -0.82
C ASN A 127 10.55 16.54 -0.44
N LYS A 128 9.80 15.44 -0.61
CA LYS A 128 8.37 15.41 -0.29
C LYS A 128 8.12 15.67 1.18
N SER A 129 7.01 16.33 1.47
CA SER A 129 6.64 16.81 2.79
C SER A 129 5.29 16.25 3.23
N ILE A 130 4.92 16.55 4.48
CA ILE A 130 3.58 16.23 4.99
C ILE A 130 2.47 16.96 4.21
N ILE A 131 2.79 18.10 3.58
CA ILE A 131 1.85 18.83 2.73
C ILE A 131 1.60 18.05 1.43
N ASP A 132 2.62 17.43 0.85
CA ASP A 132 2.44 16.56 -0.32
C ASP A 132 1.56 15.35 0.01
N PHE A 133 1.76 14.74 1.18
CA PHE A 133 0.90 13.65 1.65
C PHE A 133 -0.55 14.11 1.82
N ARG A 134 -0.78 15.28 2.42
CA ARG A 134 -2.12 15.86 2.51
C ARG A 134 -2.75 16.06 1.13
N ASN A 135 -2.00 16.60 0.16
CA ASN A 135 -2.49 16.80 -1.19
C ASN A 135 -2.91 15.47 -1.85
N LEU A 136 -2.19 14.38 -1.58
CA LEU A 136 -2.58 13.05 -2.03
C LEU A 136 -3.90 12.58 -1.40
N LEU A 137 -4.11 12.83 -0.10
CA LEU A 137 -5.39 12.54 0.55
C LEU A 137 -6.54 13.36 -0.05
N ASP A 138 -6.31 14.64 -0.29
CA ASP A 138 -7.30 15.53 -0.91
C ASP A 138 -7.68 14.97 -2.29
N GLN A 139 -6.69 14.59 -3.12
CA GLN A 139 -6.94 13.98 -4.44
C GLN A 139 -7.70 12.65 -4.36
N ALA A 140 -7.33 11.78 -3.41
CA ALA A 140 -7.97 10.48 -3.21
C ALA A 140 -9.47 10.62 -2.90
N TYR A 141 -9.85 11.56 -2.04
CA TYR A 141 -11.24 11.67 -1.55
C TYR A 141 -12.10 12.71 -2.27
N LEU A 142 -11.52 13.64 -3.03
CA LEU A 142 -12.26 14.69 -3.74
C LEU A 142 -13.40 14.15 -4.60
N PRO A 143 -13.25 13.06 -5.40
CA PRO A 143 -14.35 12.53 -6.19
C PRO A 143 -15.55 12.09 -5.34
N ARG A 144 -15.30 11.45 -4.20
CA ARG A 144 -16.34 11.01 -3.27
C ARG A 144 -17.04 12.21 -2.62
N ILE A 145 -16.28 13.21 -2.20
CA ILE A 145 -16.82 14.45 -1.63
C ILE A 145 -17.75 15.14 -2.63
N HIS A 146 -17.34 15.28 -3.90
CA HIS A 146 -18.17 15.87 -4.94
C HIS A 146 -19.47 15.08 -5.18
N SER A 147 -19.42 13.75 -5.17
CA SER A 147 -20.64 12.92 -5.29
C SER A 147 -21.62 13.21 -4.15
N LEU A 148 -21.12 13.24 -2.92
CA LEU A 148 -21.95 13.48 -1.73
C LEU A 148 -22.59 14.86 -1.74
N ILE A 149 -21.86 15.89 -2.18
CA ILE A 149 -22.40 17.26 -2.32
C ILE A 149 -23.54 17.27 -3.34
N ARG A 150 -23.34 16.68 -4.52
CA ARG A 150 -24.36 16.61 -5.56
C ARG A 150 -25.61 15.87 -5.09
N GLU A 151 -25.44 14.72 -4.43
CA GLU A 151 -26.56 13.96 -3.87
C GLU A 151 -27.34 14.76 -2.81
N GLU A 152 -26.66 15.58 -2.02
CA GLU A 152 -27.31 16.44 -1.04
C GLU A 152 -28.08 17.59 -1.70
N GLU A 153 -27.54 18.19 -2.76
CA GLU A 153 -28.22 19.21 -3.56
C GLU A 153 -29.48 18.64 -4.23
N GLU A 154 -29.40 17.45 -4.82
CA GLU A 154 -30.54 16.75 -5.44
C GLU A 154 -31.64 16.40 -4.42
N ARG A 155 -31.27 16.04 -3.18
CA ARG A 155 -32.25 15.79 -2.10
C ARG A 155 -32.95 17.05 -1.60
N LYS A 156 -32.35 18.22 -1.79
CA LYS A 156 -32.88 19.51 -1.34
C LYS A 156 -33.71 20.24 -2.41
N ALA A 157 -33.60 19.83 -3.67
CA ALA A 157 -34.36 20.36 -4.80
C ALA A 157 -35.78 19.76 -4.87
#